data_AF-A0A1E9VT15-F1
#
_entry.id   AF-A0A1E9VT15-F1
#
_cell.length_a   1.000
_cell.length_b   1.000
_cell.length_c   1.000
_cell.angle_alpha   90.00
_cell.angle_beta   90.00
_cell.angle_gamma   90.00
#
_symmetry.space_group_name_H-M   'P 1'
#
loop_
_entity.id
_entity.type
_entity.pdbx_description
1 polymer ?
#
loop_
_entity_poly.entity_id
_entity_poly.type
_entity_poly.pdbx_seq_one_letter_code
_entity_poly.pdbx_strand_id
1 'polypeptide(L)'
;MTNHKPAIINPVMGQSAPFTQHQQAGNRHPANRHRHTPKKPRYAHKVQQQGKDTSQASTAPKTAQNSTNTGANKAGFGIGGNHNQPSRQNPAKSHPKQRQRADLARLPSPIDFYHTYGLTLKGGGVWRMAVCPFHDDRHPSLSINTDHGGYICHVCGASGDMVGFYMARFGVDFVQACKELDLYR
;
A
#
# COMPACT_ATOMS: atom_id res chain seq x y z
N MET A 1 -4.01 -52.55 31.18
CA MET A 1 -3.91 -53.90 30.59
C MET A 1 -5.17 -54.14 29.76
N THR A 2 -4.95 -54.18 28.44
CA THR A 2 -5.77 -54.65 27.31
C THR A 2 -7.29 -54.82 27.48
N ASN A 3 -8.02 -54.01 26.72
CA ASN A 3 -9.42 -54.23 26.38
C ASN A 3 -9.53 -54.33 24.84
N HIS A 4 -10.50 -55.14 24.39
CA HIS A 4 -11.10 -55.23 23.04
C HIS A 4 -10.81 -56.49 22.20
N LYS A 5 -11.70 -57.47 22.41
CA LYS A 5 -12.61 -58.11 21.44
C LYS A 5 -12.08 -58.43 20.01
N PRO A 6 -12.06 -59.70 19.59
CA PRO A 6 -11.69 -60.09 18.23
C PRO A 6 -12.88 -59.98 17.26
N ALA A 7 -12.64 -59.40 16.08
CA ALA A 7 -13.55 -59.47 14.94
C ALA A 7 -13.13 -60.63 14.02
N ILE A 8 -14.08 -61.53 13.77
CA ILE A 8 -13.99 -62.64 12.83
C ILE A 8 -14.34 -62.10 11.44
N ILE A 9 -13.46 -62.31 10.45
CA ILE A 9 -13.81 -62.17 9.02
C ILE A 9 -13.15 -63.35 8.29
N ASN A 10 -13.99 -64.13 7.61
CA ASN A 10 -13.68 -65.38 6.90
C ASN A 10 -12.96 -65.16 5.54
N PRO A 11 -12.38 -66.21 4.94
CA PRO A 11 -11.28 -66.11 3.98
C PRO A 11 -11.67 -66.17 2.49
N VAL A 12 -10.76 -65.60 1.69
CA VAL A 12 -10.24 -65.99 0.36
C VAL A 12 -11.05 -67.01 -0.46
N MET A 13 -11.40 -66.65 -1.71
CA MET A 13 -11.20 -67.50 -2.91
C MET A 13 -11.49 -66.75 -4.23
N GLY A 14 -10.47 -66.67 -5.09
CA GLY A 14 -10.59 -66.85 -6.55
C GLY A 14 -10.78 -65.59 -7.41
N GLN A 15 -10.39 -65.54 -8.69
CA GLN A 15 -9.69 -66.44 -9.59
C GLN A 15 -9.10 -65.54 -10.72
N SER A 16 -8.04 -66.03 -11.33
CA SER A 16 -7.38 -65.64 -12.59
C SER A 16 -8.24 -65.03 -13.70
N ALA A 17 -7.68 -64.04 -14.41
CA ALA A 17 -7.61 -64.02 -15.89
C ALA A 17 -6.58 -62.98 -16.39
N PRO A 18 -5.71 -63.32 -17.36
CA PRO A 18 -4.87 -62.38 -18.09
C PRO A 18 -5.52 -62.02 -19.43
N PHE A 19 -5.50 -60.75 -19.87
CA PHE A 19 -5.28 -60.40 -21.30
C PHE A 19 -5.42 -58.89 -21.58
N THR A 20 -4.63 -58.48 -22.58
CA THR A 20 -4.84 -57.35 -23.52
C THR A 20 -4.21 -55.99 -23.19
N GLN A 21 -3.04 -55.83 -23.80
CA GLN A 21 -2.41 -54.60 -24.25
C GLN A 21 -3.38 -53.71 -25.05
N HIS A 22 -3.58 -52.46 -24.63
CA HIS A 22 -4.01 -51.40 -25.54
C HIS A 22 -3.26 -50.09 -25.26
N GLN A 23 -2.53 -49.67 -26.29
CA GLN A 23 -1.73 -48.48 -26.37
C GLN A 23 -2.56 -47.41 -27.06
N GLN A 24 -2.90 -46.31 -26.37
CA GLN A 24 -3.52 -45.15 -27.01
C GLN A 24 -2.95 -43.83 -26.47
N ALA A 25 -2.66 -42.97 -27.43
CA ALA A 25 -1.87 -41.76 -27.35
C ALA A 25 -2.51 -40.67 -26.47
N GLY A 26 -1.71 -40.10 -25.57
CA GLY A 26 -2.00 -38.84 -24.91
C GLY A 26 -1.31 -37.69 -25.64
N ASN A 27 -2.08 -36.97 -26.47
CA ASN A 27 -1.72 -35.65 -26.99
C ASN A 27 -1.30 -34.71 -25.85
N ARG A 28 0.00 -34.42 -25.71
CA ARG A 28 0.48 -33.37 -24.81
C ARG A 28 0.62 -32.07 -25.61
N HIS A 29 -0.41 -31.24 -25.59
CA HIS A 29 -0.29 -29.83 -25.97
C HIS A 29 0.58 -29.10 -24.92
N PRO A 30 1.65 -28.40 -25.30
CA PRO A 30 2.30 -27.46 -24.40
C PRO A 30 1.39 -26.25 -24.21
N ALA A 31 0.89 -26.05 -22.99
CA ALA A 31 0.19 -24.83 -22.61
C ALA A 31 1.15 -23.63 -22.74
N ASN A 32 0.84 -22.76 -23.70
CA ASN A 32 1.40 -21.44 -23.89
C ASN A 32 1.13 -20.59 -22.63
N ARG A 33 2.06 -20.63 -21.66
CA ARG A 33 2.01 -19.77 -20.47
C ARG A 33 2.57 -18.40 -20.86
N HIS A 34 1.69 -17.51 -21.33
CA HIS A 34 1.97 -16.08 -21.38
C HIS A 34 2.35 -15.60 -19.98
N ARG A 35 3.64 -15.32 -19.80
CA ARG A 35 4.21 -14.76 -18.57
C ARG A 35 3.75 -13.30 -18.46
N HIS A 36 2.66 -13.05 -17.76
CA HIS A 36 2.34 -11.71 -17.29
C HIS A 36 3.39 -11.31 -16.24
N THR A 37 4.33 -10.46 -16.65
CA THR A 37 5.28 -9.83 -15.73
C THR A 37 4.51 -8.89 -14.81
N PRO A 38 4.63 -8.97 -13.47
CA PRO A 38 4.07 -7.97 -12.60
C PRO A 38 4.78 -6.63 -12.85
N LYS A 39 3.99 -5.58 -13.12
CA LYS A 39 4.49 -4.21 -13.27
C LYS A 39 5.09 -3.77 -11.93
N LYS A 40 6.40 -3.52 -11.90
CA LYS A 40 7.11 -2.97 -10.74
C LYS A 40 6.48 -1.63 -10.32
N PRO A 41 6.25 -1.36 -9.01
CA PRO A 41 5.90 -0.02 -8.57
C PRO A 41 7.10 0.92 -8.78
N ARG A 42 6.87 2.05 -9.45
CA ARG A 42 7.87 3.10 -9.69
C ARG A 42 8.06 3.93 -8.43
N TYR A 43 9.01 3.56 -7.58
CA TYR A 43 9.67 4.51 -6.69
C TYR A 43 11.17 4.21 -6.66
N ALA A 44 11.88 4.78 -7.64
CA ALA A 44 13.34 4.79 -7.67
C ALA A 44 13.82 6.03 -6.91
N HIS A 45 14.41 5.82 -5.74
CA HIS A 45 15.17 6.84 -5.03
C HIS A 45 16.51 7.08 -5.74
N LYS A 46 16.85 8.34 -6.01
CA LYS A 46 18.19 8.77 -6.40
C LYS A 46 18.89 9.28 -5.14
N VAL A 47 19.80 8.47 -4.59
CA VAL A 47 20.74 8.88 -3.54
C VAL A 47 22.01 9.36 -4.25
N GLN A 48 22.30 10.67 -4.15
CA GLN A 48 23.59 11.23 -4.55
C GLN A 48 24.34 11.61 -3.26
N GLN A 49 25.50 11.01 -3.05
CA GLN A 49 26.35 11.22 -1.88
C GLN A 49 27.33 12.38 -2.10
N GLN A 50 27.50 13.17 -1.03
CA GLN A 50 28.72 13.80 -0.49
C GLN A 50 29.51 14.86 -1.29
N GLY A 51 29.80 15.95 -0.58
CA GLY A 51 30.91 16.88 -0.79
C GLY A 51 30.95 17.92 0.33
N LYS A 52 31.89 17.76 1.27
CA LYS A 52 32.32 18.82 2.21
C LYS A 52 33.20 19.79 1.42
N ASP A 53 33.11 21.09 1.69
CA ASP A 53 34.25 22.02 1.72
C ASP A 53 33.86 23.37 2.35
N THR A 54 34.86 23.96 2.98
CA THR A 54 34.85 25.06 3.95
C THR A 54 34.80 26.44 3.29
N SER A 55 34.58 27.48 4.11
CA SER A 55 35.00 28.89 3.98
C SER A 55 34.02 29.98 3.43
N GLN A 56 33.60 30.81 4.39
CA GLN A 56 33.62 32.28 4.45
C GLN A 56 33.05 33.18 3.32
N ALA A 57 32.13 34.04 3.77
CA ALA A 57 32.00 35.48 3.53
C ALA A 57 31.12 36.02 2.38
N SER A 58 30.26 36.99 2.78
CA SER A 58 30.03 38.31 2.16
C SER A 58 28.60 38.62 1.66
N THR A 59 28.04 39.67 2.28
CA THR A 59 27.26 40.79 1.69
C THR A 59 25.87 40.55 1.05
N ALA A 60 24.86 41.25 1.61
CA ALA A 60 23.58 41.65 1.01
C ALA A 60 23.80 42.52 -0.26
N PRO A 61 22.83 42.76 -1.19
CA PRO A 61 21.50 43.33 -0.89
C PRO A 61 20.30 42.96 -1.82
N LYS A 62 19.10 43.33 -1.31
CA LYS A 62 17.86 43.86 -1.94
C LYS A 62 17.26 43.29 -3.26
N THR A 63 15.92 43.18 -3.19
CA THR A 63 14.87 43.39 -4.22
C THR A 63 14.75 42.43 -5.41
N ALA A 64 13.57 41.79 -5.51
CA ALA A 64 12.87 41.61 -6.80
C ALA A 64 11.38 41.34 -6.54
N GLN A 65 10.57 42.37 -6.76
CA GLN A 65 9.12 42.29 -6.96
C GLN A 65 8.90 41.80 -8.40
N ASN A 66 7.99 40.85 -8.62
CA ASN A 66 7.62 40.41 -9.97
C ASN A 66 6.16 40.75 -10.30
N SER A 67 6.04 41.75 -11.15
CA SER A 67 5.16 41.89 -12.31
C SER A 67 3.64 42.02 -12.21
N THR A 68 3.25 43.21 -12.68
CA THR A 68 2.27 43.50 -13.74
C THR A 68 0.80 43.15 -13.47
N ASN A 69 -0.05 44.18 -13.44
CA ASN A 69 -0.99 44.49 -14.54
C ASN A 69 -1.97 45.59 -14.08
N THR A 70 -1.77 46.84 -14.53
CA THR A 70 -2.91 47.77 -14.61
C THR A 70 -2.75 48.70 -15.80
N GLY A 71 -3.46 48.37 -16.89
CA GLY A 71 -3.70 49.25 -18.02
C GLY A 71 -4.71 50.33 -17.64
N ALA A 72 -4.42 51.55 -18.10
CA ALA A 72 -5.25 52.73 -17.99
C ALA A 72 -6.37 52.70 -19.04
N ASN A 73 -7.62 52.94 -18.64
CA ASN A 73 -8.70 53.31 -19.56
C ASN A 73 -9.44 54.56 -19.04
N LYS A 74 -9.54 55.54 -19.93
CA LYS A 74 -10.08 56.89 -19.74
C LYS A 74 -11.57 56.97 -19.40
N ALA A 75 -11.92 58.09 -18.80
CA ALA A 75 -13.26 58.59 -18.51
C ALA A 75 -14.14 58.76 -19.76
N GLY A 76 -15.44 58.55 -19.58
CA GLY A 76 -16.51 58.99 -20.49
C GLY A 76 -17.76 59.36 -19.67
N PHE A 77 -18.15 60.63 -19.75
CA PHE A 77 -19.38 61.19 -19.20
C PHE A 77 -20.60 60.68 -19.98
N GLY A 78 -21.63 60.21 -19.29
CA GLY A 78 -22.90 59.79 -19.87
C GLY A 78 -24.04 59.88 -18.85
N ILE A 79 -25.05 60.68 -19.18
CA ILE A 79 -26.22 61.01 -18.37
C ILE A 79 -27.35 60.02 -18.75
N GLY A 80 -28.08 59.49 -17.77
CA GLY A 80 -29.42 58.93 -17.97
C GLY A 80 -29.59 57.44 -17.64
N GLY A 81 -30.52 57.15 -16.72
CA GLY A 81 -31.10 55.82 -16.56
C GLY A 81 -31.33 55.37 -15.12
N ASN A 82 -32.51 55.70 -14.58
CA ASN A 82 -33.05 55.02 -13.39
C ASN A 82 -33.40 53.57 -13.76
N HIS A 83 -32.55 52.63 -13.37
CA HIS A 83 -32.82 51.20 -13.46
C HIS A 83 -32.85 50.65 -12.04
N ASN A 84 -34.04 50.24 -11.59
CA ASN A 84 -34.21 49.44 -10.38
C ASN A 84 -33.48 48.11 -10.58
N GLN A 85 -32.29 47.96 -10.00
CA GLN A 85 -31.59 46.67 -9.91
C GLN A 85 -32.19 45.87 -8.76
N PRO A 86 -32.84 44.71 -8.99
CA PRO A 86 -32.95 43.73 -7.93
C PRO A 86 -31.52 43.24 -7.60
N SER A 87 -31.18 43.31 -6.32
CA SER A 87 -29.89 42.84 -5.81
C SER A 87 -29.70 41.38 -6.25
N ARG A 88 -28.73 41.16 -7.15
CA ARG A 88 -28.26 39.82 -7.48
C ARG A 88 -27.60 39.25 -6.22
N GLN A 89 -28.39 38.57 -5.40
CA GLN A 89 -27.86 37.79 -4.30
C GLN A 89 -26.94 36.73 -4.92
N ASN A 90 -25.65 36.83 -4.61
CA ASN A 90 -24.67 35.80 -4.94
C ASN A 90 -25.19 34.47 -4.37
N PRO A 91 -25.33 33.40 -5.17
CA PRO A 91 -25.67 32.10 -4.62
C PRO A 91 -24.59 31.74 -3.60
N ALA A 92 -25.03 31.44 -2.38
CA ALA A 92 -24.16 31.16 -1.24
C ALA A 92 -23.05 30.20 -1.65
N LYS A 93 -21.80 30.58 -1.38
CA LYS A 93 -20.62 29.74 -1.57
C LYS A 93 -20.90 28.39 -0.88
N SER A 94 -21.16 27.35 -1.66
CA SER A 94 -21.29 25.99 -1.17
C SER A 94 -19.95 25.65 -0.51
N HIS A 95 -19.92 25.63 0.82
CA HIS A 95 -18.73 25.17 1.52
C HIS A 95 -18.51 23.72 1.09
N PRO A 96 -17.35 23.39 0.47
CA PRO A 96 -17.08 22.01 0.12
C PRO A 96 -17.15 21.21 1.40
N LYS A 97 -18.05 20.22 1.48
CA LYS A 97 -18.10 19.27 2.59
C LYS A 97 -16.68 18.76 2.78
N GLN A 98 -16.07 19.11 3.89
CA GLN A 98 -14.68 18.86 4.20
C GLN A 98 -14.47 17.34 4.10
N ARG A 99 -13.82 16.88 3.02
CA ARG A 99 -13.58 15.44 2.81
C ARG A 99 -12.77 14.98 4.02
N GLN A 100 -13.35 14.10 4.84
CA GLN A 100 -12.68 13.54 6.01
C GLN A 100 -11.35 12.94 5.53
N ARG A 101 -10.24 13.56 5.95
CA ARG A 101 -8.90 13.09 5.63
C ARG A 101 -8.55 12.02 6.66
N ALA A 102 -7.96 10.92 6.19
CA ALA A 102 -7.42 9.92 7.10
C ALA A 102 -6.32 10.55 7.95
N ASP A 103 -6.42 10.37 9.26
CA ASP A 103 -5.46 10.88 10.23
C ASP A 103 -4.48 9.76 10.61
N LEU A 104 -3.35 9.71 9.90
CA LEU A 104 -2.30 8.73 10.15
C LEU A 104 -1.69 8.83 11.55
N ALA A 105 -1.86 9.97 12.25
CA ALA A 105 -1.38 10.12 13.62
C ALA A 105 -2.17 9.27 14.63
N ARG A 106 -3.32 8.71 14.23
CA ARG A 106 -4.10 7.77 15.04
C ARG A 106 -3.59 6.34 14.98
N LEU A 107 -2.65 6.02 14.07
CA LEU A 107 -2.07 4.69 14.02
C LEU A 107 -1.36 4.37 15.35
N PRO A 108 -1.47 3.12 15.84
CA PRO A 108 -0.72 2.68 17.02
C PRO A 108 0.78 2.70 16.74
N SER A 109 1.58 2.45 17.79
CA SER A 109 3.03 2.31 17.60
C SER A 109 3.33 1.20 16.58
N PRO A 110 4.37 1.32 15.75
CA PRO A 110 4.71 0.27 14.79
C PRO A 110 4.87 -1.11 15.41
N ILE A 111 5.47 -1.19 16.59
CA ILE A 111 5.68 -2.45 17.30
C ILE A 111 4.31 -3.07 17.65
N ASP A 112 3.41 -2.30 18.25
CA ASP A 112 2.09 -2.78 18.65
C ASP A 112 1.23 -3.17 17.44
N PHE A 113 1.30 -2.37 16.37
CA PHE A 113 0.63 -2.65 15.10
C PHE A 113 0.99 -4.05 14.58
N TYR A 114 2.29 -4.31 14.35
CA TYR A 114 2.73 -5.57 13.76
C TYR A 114 2.51 -6.76 14.69
N HIS A 115 2.61 -6.57 16.01
CA HIS A 115 2.23 -7.62 16.98
C HIS A 115 0.75 -7.97 16.91
N THR A 116 -0.13 -6.97 16.80
CA THR A 116 -1.58 -7.16 16.66
C THR A 116 -1.93 -8.02 15.44
N TYR A 117 -1.17 -7.87 14.35
CA TYR A 117 -1.33 -8.67 13.13
C TYR A 117 -0.52 -9.97 13.10
N GLY A 118 -0.05 -10.44 14.26
CA GLY A 118 0.53 -11.77 14.43
C GLY A 118 2.00 -11.87 14.08
N LEU A 119 2.73 -10.76 13.96
CA LEU A 119 4.16 -10.79 13.72
C LEU A 119 4.94 -10.78 15.04
N THR A 120 5.87 -11.71 15.18
CA THR A 120 6.87 -11.70 16.25
C THR A 120 8.13 -11.00 15.76
N LEU A 121 8.34 -9.77 16.21
CA LEU A 121 9.54 -8.99 15.92
C LEU A 121 10.73 -9.50 16.76
N LYS A 122 11.86 -9.75 16.10
CA LYS A 122 13.13 -10.16 16.68
C LYS A 122 14.18 -9.05 16.53
N GLY A 123 15.13 -9.04 17.45
CA GLY A 123 16.21 -8.05 17.49
C GLY A 123 15.87 -6.82 18.34
N GLY A 124 16.76 -5.82 18.31
CA GLY A 124 16.63 -4.56 19.03
C GLY A 124 17.01 -3.37 18.17
N GLY A 125 16.70 -2.16 18.66
CA GLY A 125 16.88 -0.92 17.90
C GLY A 125 15.75 -0.65 16.90
N VAL A 126 16.03 0.28 15.98
CA VAL A 126 15.06 0.83 15.02
C VAL A 126 14.64 -0.18 13.96
N TRP A 127 15.55 -1.07 13.54
CA TRP A 127 15.23 -2.11 12.57
C TRP A 127 15.06 -3.46 13.25
N ARG A 128 13.90 -4.08 13.05
CA ARG A 128 13.58 -5.40 13.60
C ARG A 128 13.19 -6.37 12.49
N MET A 129 13.38 -7.66 12.75
CA MET A 129 13.12 -8.72 11.78
C MET A 129 11.90 -9.56 12.17
N ALA A 130 11.08 -9.95 11.19
CA ALA A 130 9.96 -10.86 11.38
C ALA A 130 9.86 -11.85 10.19
N VAL A 131 9.12 -12.94 10.39
CA VAL A 131 8.75 -13.84 9.28
C VAL A 131 7.75 -13.13 8.39
N CYS A 132 7.98 -13.17 7.07
CA CYS A 132 7.13 -12.46 6.12
C CYS A 132 5.76 -13.16 6.00
N PRO A 133 4.64 -12.42 6.12
CA PRO A 133 3.31 -13.00 5.95
C PRO A 133 2.86 -13.08 4.48
N PHE A 134 3.62 -12.50 3.54
CA PHE A 134 3.23 -12.37 2.12
C PHE A 134 3.74 -13.51 1.23
N HIS A 135 4.55 -14.42 1.77
CA HIS A 135 4.98 -15.64 1.11
C HIS A 135 5.22 -16.73 2.16
N ASP A 136 5.28 -17.99 1.74
CA ASP A 136 5.62 -19.09 2.64
C ASP A 136 7.11 -19.02 2.99
N ASP A 137 7.42 -18.56 4.20
CA ASP A 137 8.78 -18.40 4.70
C ASP A 137 8.90 -18.97 6.12
N ARG A 138 10.06 -19.55 6.40
CA ARG A 138 10.43 -20.08 7.73
C ARG A 138 11.50 -19.23 8.40
N HIS A 139 12.14 -18.34 7.65
CA HIS A 139 13.18 -17.47 8.14
C HIS A 139 12.68 -16.03 8.26
N PRO A 140 13.19 -15.24 9.22
CA PRO A 140 12.85 -13.82 9.29
C PRO A 140 13.41 -13.07 8.07
N SER A 141 12.57 -12.74 7.10
CA SER A 141 12.93 -11.99 5.88
C SER A 141 12.32 -10.59 5.80
N LEU A 142 11.41 -10.25 6.73
CA LEU A 142 10.73 -8.96 6.78
C LEU A 142 11.47 -8.03 7.74
N SER A 143 12.10 -6.97 7.22
CA SER A 143 12.63 -5.88 8.03
C SER A 143 11.54 -4.84 8.25
N ILE A 144 11.36 -4.44 9.51
CA ILE A 144 10.40 -3.42 9.94
C ILE A 144 11.18 -2.30 10.63
N ASN A 145 10.86 -1.07 10.27
CA ASN A 145 11.34 0.12 10.98
C ASN A 145 10.36 0.48 12.10
N THR A 146 10.83 0.51 13.35
CA THR A 146 9.98 0.76 14.51
C THR A 146 9.67 2.23 14.76
N ASP A 147 10.36 3.16 14.10
CA ASP A 147 10.14 4.60 14.28
C ASP A 147 9.00 5.10 13.39
N HIS A 148 9.03 4.74 12.10
CA HIS A 148 8.02 5.20 11.13
C HIS A 148 7.10 4.08 10.60
N GLY A 149 7.32 2.83 11.01
CA GLY A 149 6.45 1.70 10.70
C GLY A 149 6.56 1.15 9.28
N GLY A 150 7.56 1.55 8.51
CA GLY A 150 7.82 0.99 7.18
C GLY A 150 8.30 -0.45 7.24
N TYR A 151 7.98 -1.25 6.22
CA TYR A 151 8.46 -2.62 6.08
C TYR A 151 9.02 -2.90 4.69
N ILE A 152 9.94 -3.87 4.63
CA ILE A 152 10.42 -4.48 3.38
C ILE A 152 10.73 -5.96 3.62
N CYS A 153 10.27 -6.82 2.71
CA CYS A 153 10.69 -8.20 2.64
C CYS A 153 11.80 -8.36 1.61
N HIS A 154 12.96 -8.86 2.05
CA HIS A 154 14.13 -9.04 1.18
C HIS A 154 14.01 -10.21 0.20
N VAL A 155 12.99 -11.06 0.36
CA VAL A 155 12.77 -12.26 -0.47
C VAL A 155 11.68 -12.00 -1.52
N CYS A 156 10.45 -11.68 -1.11
CA CYS A 156 9.35 -11.47 -2.05
C CYS A 156 9.23 -10.02 -2.55
N GLY A 157 9.97 -9.08 -1.95
CA GLY A 157 9.96 -7.66 -2.33
C GLY A 157 8.73 -6.88 -1.88
N ALA A 158 7.85 -7.48 -1.06
CA ALA A 158 6.73 -6.76 -0.46
C ALA A 158 7.27 -5.62 0.42
N SER A 159 6.75 -4.40 0.25
CA SER A 159 7.18 -3.22 0.99
C SER A 159 6.05 -2.21 1.11
N GLY A 160 6.07 -1.39 2.16
CA GLY A 160 5.09 -0.33 2.35
C GLY A 160 5.14 0.27 3.75
N ASP A 161 4.12 1.02 4.10
CA ASP A 161 3.83 1.50 5.45
C ASP A 161 2.81 0.58 6.14
N MET A 162 2.40 0.93 7.36
CA MET A 162 1.43 0.14 8.14
C MET A 162 0.08 0.02 7.43
N VAL A 163 -0.41 1.07 6.79
CA VAL A 163 -1.68 1.02 6.04
C VAL A 163 -1.54 0.13 4.81
N GLY A 164 -0.44 0.27 4.06
CA GLY A 164 -0.12 -0.57 2.92
C GLY A 164 0.08 -2.05 3.30
N PHE A 165 0.64 -2.33 4.48
CA PHE A 165 0.70 -3.68 5.04
C PHE A 165 -0.70 -4.25 5.22
N TYR A 166 -1.59 -3.49 5.86
CA TYR A 166 -2.97 -3.91 6.10
C TYR A 166 -3.70 -4.19 4.78
N MET A 167 -3.63 -3.25 3.84
CA MET A 167 -4.22 -3.40 2.51
C MET A 167 -3.71 -4.66 1.80
N ALA A 168 -2.40 -4.88 1.78
CA ALA A 168 -1.81 -6.05 1.13
C ALA A 168 -2.17 -7.37 1.83
N ARG A 169 -2.29 -7.36 3.16
CA ARG A 169 -2.58 -8.56 3.96
C ARG A 169 -4.03 -8.98 3.85
N PHE A 170 -4.96 -8.03 3.82
CA PHE A 170 -6.40 -8.28 3.83
C PHE A 170 -7.07 -8.11 2.45
N GLY A 171 -6.33 -7.64 1.45
CA GLY A 171 -6.86 -7.44 0.09
C GLY A 171 -7.91 -6.34 0.01
N VAL A 172 -7.80 -5.33 0.88
CA VAL A 172 -8.75 -4.21 0.98
C VAL A 172 -8.17 -2.94 0.34
N ASP A 173 -9.06 -2.04 -0.10
CA ASP A 173 -8.64 -0.72 -0.58
C ASP A 173 -8.27 0.22 0.58
N PHE A 174 -7.72 1.39 0.23
CA PHE A 174 -7.28 2.38 1.20
C PHE A 174 -8.41 2.90 2.09
N VAL A 175 -9.60 3.13 1.52
CA VAL A 175 -10.74 3.69 2.28
C VAL A 175 -11.22 2.68 3.30
N GLN A 176 -11.32 1.42 2.91
CA GLN A 176 -11.69 0.34 3.79
C GLN A 176 -10.62 0.11 4.87
N ALA A 177 -9.34 0.11 4.52
CA ALA A 177 -8.25 0.03 5.48
C ALA A 177 -8.30 1.19 6.50
N CYS A 178 -8.53 2.42 6.06
CA CYS A 178 -8.67 3.56 6.97
C CYS A 178 -9.88 3.46 7.91
N LYS A 179 -10.99 2.86 7.47
CA LYS A 179 -12.14 2.59 8.35
C LYS A 179 -11.81 1.53 9.39
N GLU A 180 -11.19 0.43 8.97
CA GLU A 180 -10.88 -0.70 9.85
C GLU A 180 -9.76 -0.36 10.85
N LEU A 181 -8.86 0.55 10.48
CA LEU A 181 -7.81 1.10 11.34
C LEU A 181 -8.26 2.34 12.14
N ASP A 182 -9.56 2.70 12.09
CA ASP A 182 -10.14 3.83 12.80
C ASP A 182 -9.41 5.18 12.56
N LEU A 183 -9.05 5.45 11.30
CA LEU A 183 -8.31 6.65 10.90
C LEU A 183 -9.19 7.83 10.49
N TYR A 184 -10.52 7.64 10.43
CA TYR A 184 -11.46 8.71 10.10
C TYR A 184 -12.02 9.37 11.36
N ARG A 185 -12.31 10.66 11.26
CA ARG A 185 -12.89 11.50 12.32
C ARG A 185 -14.23 12.06 11.88
#